data_AF-W8X2N0-F1
#
_entry.id   AF-W8X2N0-F1
#
_cell.length_a   1.000
_cell.length_b   1.000
_cell.length_c   1.000
_cell.angle_alpha   90.00
_cell.angle_beta   90.00
_cell.angle_gamma   90.00
#
_symmetry.space_group_name_H-M   'P 1'
#
loop_
_entity.id
_entity.type
_entity.pdbx_description
1 polymer ?
#
loop_
_entity_poly.entity_id
_entity_poly.type
_entity_poly.pdbx_seq_one_letter_code
_entity_poly.pdbx_strand_id
1 'polypeptide(L)'
;MNAPATPQAAPETAHPLGANGPALLDLLSYIYLENDRPEKAAVLLAALDELGLAGTRQHISLALAQLRSGKPETALGTLDRVALQGGLTSAFHLVRAQTLVALGREAEAEAAMRAYMDLRARQAPPADSR
;
A
#
# COMPACT_ATOMS: atom_id res chain seq x y z
N MET A 1 -29.62 0.23 -50.91
CA MET A 1 -28.31 0.80 -50.53
C MET A 1 -28.28 0.92 -49.01
N ASN A 2 -27.61 -0.02 -48.35
CA ASN A 2 -27.50 -0.05 -46.88
C ASN A 2 -26.35 0.85 -46.40
N ALA A 3 -26.58 1.54 -45.29
CA ALA A 3 -25.71 2.54 -44.68
C ALA A 3 -24.32 2.00 -44.27
N PRO A 4 -23.27 2.83 -44.24
CA PRO A 4 -22.05 2.49 -43.53
C PRO A 4 -22.26 2.72 -42.03
N ALA A 5 -22.21 1.64 -41.26
CA ALA A 5 -22.16 1.67 -39.81
C ALA A 5 -20.91 2.44 -39.35
N THR A 6 -21.12 3.47 -38.55
CA THR A 6 -20.07 4.14 -37.77
C THR A 6 -19.39 3.08 -36.88
N PRO A 7 -18.05 3.02 -36.80
CA PRO A 7 -17.40 2.11 -35.86
C PRO A 7 -17.75 2.57 -34.45
N GLN A 8 -18.63 1.80 -33.80
CA GLN A 8 -19.03 1.95 -32.42
C GLN A 8 -17.76 1.77 -31.57
N ALA A 9 -17.36 2.83 -30.86
CA ALA A 9 -16.28 2.76 -29.90
C ALA A 9 -16.60 1.61 -28.93
N ALA A 10 -15.68 0.64 -28.85
CA ALA A 10 -15.75 -0.47 -27.91
C ALA A 10 -16.01 0.07 -26.49
N PRO A 11 -16.74 -0.66 -25.62
CA PRO A 11 -16.98 -0.19 -24.27
C PRO A 11 -15.61 -0.01 -23.63
N GLU A 12 -15.27 1.23 -23.26
CA GLU A 12 -14.26 1.48 -22.24
C GLU A 12 -14.58 0.51 -21.13
N THR A 13 -13.64 -0.36 -20.78
CA THR A 13 -13.79 -1.31 -19.68
C THR A 13 -13.98 -0.47 -18.42
N ALA A 14 -15.24 -0.10 -18.17
CA ALA A 14 -15.65 0.90 -17.21
C ALA A 14 -15.42 0.29 -15.83
N HIS A 15 -14.21 0.50 -15.32
CA HIS A 15 -13.95 0.28 -13.91
C HIS A 15 -14.97 1.10 -13.14
N PRO A 16 -15.52 0.59 -12.02
CA PRO A 16 -16.66 1.21 -11.33
C PRO A 16 -16.41 2.65 -10.88
N LEU A 17 -15.15 3.10 -10.91
CA LEU A 17 -14.70 4.43 -10.50
C LEU A 17 -14.24 5.32 -11.68
N GLY A 18 -14.39 4.86 -12.93
CA GLY A 18 -13.83 5.52 -14.12
C GLY A 18 -12.31 5.40 -14.24
N ALA A 19 -11.75 5.93 -15.33
CA ALA A 19 -10.32 5.78 -15.67
C ALA A 19 -9.36 6.34 -14.60
N ASN A 20 -9.75 7.42 -13.91
CA ASN A 20 -8.91 8.10 -12.90
C ASN A 20 -9.27 7.73 -11.46
N GLY A 21 -10.31 6.93 -11.25
CA GLY A 21 -10.81 6.58 -9.93
C GLY A 21 -9.76 5.99 -8.98
N PRO A 22 -8.95 5.01 -9.43
CA PRO A 22 -7.94 4.41 -8.56
C PRO A 22 -6.86 5.40 -8.12
N ALA A 23 -6.38 6.24 -9.03
CA ALA A 23 -5.38 7.26 -8.74
C ALA A 23 -5.92 8.32 -7.76
N LEU A 24 -7.19 8.69 -7.89
CA LEU A 24 -7.83 9.62 -6.96
C LEU A 24 -7.98 9.03 -5.55
N LEU A 25 -8.40 7.77 -5.44
CA LEU A 25 -8.47 7.08 -4.15
C LEU A 25 -7.10 6.94 -3.48
N ASP A 26 -6.06 6.60 -4.25
CA ASP A 26 -4.69 6.51 -3.74
C ASP A 26 -4.21 7.87 -3.22
N LEU A 27 -4.38 8.95 -4.01
CA LEU A 27 -4.01 10.31 -3.60
C LEU A 27 -4.78 10.77 -2.35
N LEU A 28 -6.10 10.55 -2.30
CA LEU A 28 -6.90 10.98 -1.17
C LEU A 28 -6.56 10.18 0.10
N SER A 29 -6.23 8.89 -0.03
CA SER A 29 -5.76 8.07 1.08
C SER A 29 -4.45 8.60 1.67
N TYR A 30 -3.51 9.01 0.81
CA TYR A 30 -2.28 9.66 1.20
C TYR A 30 -2.57 10.97 1.95
N ILE A 31 -3.44 11.83 1.41
CA ILE A 31 -3.83 13.09 2.06
C ILE A 31 -4.44 12.82 3.45
N TYR A 32 -5.27 11.79 3.60
CA TYR A 32 -5.84 11.44 4.90
C TYR A 32 -4.79 10.93 5.89
N LEU A 33 -3.77 10.19 5.45
CA LEU A 33 -2.64 9.81 6.31
C LEU A 33 -1.84 11.03 6.78
N GLU A 34 -1.57 11.97 5.89
CA GLU A 34 -0.85 13.21 6.23
C GLU A 34 -1.63 14.11 7.20
N ASN A 35 -2.96 14.04 7.18
CA ASN A 35 -3.84 14.85 8.04
C ASN A 35 -4.35 14.12 9.30
N ASP A 36 -3.68 13.03 9.70
CA ASP A 36 -4.03 12.24 10.88
C ASP A 36 -5.50 11.81 10.90
N ARG A 37 -5.95 11.28 9.76
CA ARG A 37 -7.25 10.63 9.56
C ARG A 37 -7.06 9.20 9.04
N PRO A 38 -6.32 8.34 9.77
CA PRO A 38 -5.96 7.01 9.29
C PRO A 38 -7.17 6.10 9.02
N GLU A 39 -8.30 6.30 9.70
CA GLU A 39 -9.51 5.50 9.49
C GLU A 39 -10.07 5.72 8.09
N LYS A 40 -10.08 6.98 7.63
CA LYS A 40 -10.56 7.34 6.30
C LYS A 40 -9.62 6.81 5.23
N ALA A 41 -8.31 6.92 5.44
CA ALA A 41 -7.31 6.34 4.54
C ALA A 41 -7.49 4.83 4.41
N ALA A 42 -7.68 4.12 5.53
CA ALA A 42 -7.89 2.68 5.55
C ALA A 42 -9.14 2.27 4.74
N VAL A 43 -10.24 3.03 4.82
CA VAL A 43 -11.45 2.76 4.02
C VAL A 43 -11.18 2.87 2.52
N LEU A 44 -10.49 3.92 2.07
CA LEU A 44 -10.20 4.11 0.65
C LEU A 44 -9.24 3.04 0.10
N LEU A 45 -8.20 2.70 0.88
CA LEU A 45 -7.23 1.69 0.50
C LEU A 45 -7.82 0.27 0.55
N ALA A 46 -8.71 -0.02 1.48
CA ALA A 46 -9.47 -1.27 1.49
C ALA A 46 -10.39 -1.37 0.28
N ALA A 47 -11.05 -0.27 -0.12
CA ALA A 47 -11.85 -0.26 -1.35
C ALA A 47 -11.00 -0.53 -2.60
N LEU A 48 -9.76 -0.01 -2.67
CA LEU A 48 -8.83 -0.33 -3.76
C LEU A 48 -8.43 -1.81 -3.76
N ASP A 49 -8.21 -2.40 -2.58
CA ASP A 49 -7.88 -3.82 -2.43
C ASP A 49 -9.04 -4.73 -2.87
N GLU A 50 -10.26 -4.45 -2.40
CA GLU A 50 -11.48 -5.20 -2.76
C GLU A 50 -11.79 -5.13 -4.27
N LEU A 51 -11.44 -4.02 -4.93
CA LEU A 51 -11.59 -3.88 -6.38
C LEU A 51 -10.47 -4.55 -7.18
N GLY A 52 -9.46 -5.13 -6.52
CA GLY A 52 -8.30 -5.73 -7.18
C GLY A 52 -7.36 -4.70 -7.82
N LEU A 53 -7.40 -3.45 -7.37
CA LEU A 53 -6.66 -2.31 -7.92
C LEU A 53 -5.49 -1.87 -7.04
N ALA A 54 -5.30 -2.52 -5.89
CA ALA A 54 -4.18 -2.26 -4.98
C ALA A 54 -2.94 -3.08 -5.39
N GLY A 55 -1.80 -2.40 -5.52
CA GLY A 55 -0.49 -3.04 -5.59
C GLY A 55 0.20 -3.07 -4.22
N THR A 56 1.42 -3.63 -4.18
CA THR A 56 2.25 -3.74 -2.98
C THR A 56 2.33 -2.43 -2.18
N ARG A 57 2.49 -1.29 -2.87
CA ARG A 57 2.56 0.03 -2.21
C ARG A 57 1.26 0.36 -1.48
N GLN A 58 0.12 0.19 -2.12
CA GLN A 58 -1.19 0.47 -1.53
C GLN A 58 -1.49 -0.47 -0.35
N HIS A 59 -1.09 -1.74 -0.42
CA HIS A 59 -1.22 -2.66 0.73
C HIS A 59 -0.35 -2.26 1.92
N ILE A 60 0.89 -1.79 1.68
CA ILE A 60 1.73 -1.26 2.77
C ILE A 60 1.11 0.01 3.36
N SER A 61 0.57 0.91 2.54
CA SER A 61 -0.17 2.09 3.00
C SER A 61 -1.43 1.70 3.79
N LEU A 62 -2.15 0.64 3.38
CA LEU A 62 -3.31 0.11 4.10
C LEU A 62 -2.91 -0.40 5.48
N ALA A 63 -1.82 -1.16 5.58
CA ALA A 63 -1.31 -1.65 6.85
C ALA A 63 -0.89 -0.47 7.76
N LEU A 64 -0.23 0.56 7.23
CA LEU A 64 0.12 1.75 7.98
C LEU A 64 -1.12 2.50 8.49
N ALA A 65 -2.16 2.64 7.65
CA ALA A 65 -3.42 3.25 8.05
C ALA A 65 -4.11 2.45 9.16
N GLN A 66 -4.17 1.11 9.03
CA GLN A 66 -4.73 0.23 10.04
C GLN A 66 -3.97 0.35 11.37
N LEU A 67 -2.63 0.37 11.34
CA LEU A 67 -1.80 0.55 12.52
C LEU A 67 -2.08 1.89 13.22
N ARG A 68 -2.09 2.99 12.46
CA ARG A 68 -2.36 4.33 13.01
C ARG A 68 -3.78 4.50 13.53
N SER A 69 -4.72 3.70 13.04
CA SER A 69 -6.09 3.58 13.57
C SER A 69 -6.23 2.64 14.77
N GLY A 70 -5.12 2.18 15.36
CA GLY A 70 -5.14 1.30 16.52
C GLY A 70 -5.59 -0.14 16.22
N LYS A 71 -5.37 -0.62 14.99
CA LYS A 71 -5.70 -1.99 14.56
C LYS A 71 -4.43 -2.77 14.15
N PRO A 72 -3.48 -2.99 15.06
CA PRO A 72 -2.19 -3.59 14.72
C PRO A 72 -2.30 -5.05 14.24
N GLU A 73 -3.26 -5.83 14.74
CA GLU A 73 -3.48 -7.22 14.27
C GLU A 73 -3.94 -7.24 12.81
N THR A 74 -4.83 -6.32 12.45
CA THR A 74 -5.30 -6.18 11.05
C THR A 74 -4.16 -5.73 10.15
N ALA A 75 -3.34 -4.78 10.60
CA ALA A 75 -2.14 -4.33 9.89
C ALA A 75 -1.17 -5.49 9.62
N LEU A 76 -0.93 -6.34 10.63
CA LEU A 76 -0.06 -7.50 10.48
C LEU A 76 -0.61 -8.50 9.46
N GLY A 77 -1.92 -8.81 9.50
CA GLY A 77 -2.55 -9.68 8.51
C GLY A 77 -2.45 -9.14 7.07
N THR A 78 -2.57 -7.81 6.89
CA THR A 78 -2.33 -7.17 5.59
C THR A 78 -0.88 -7.34 5.13
N LEU A 79 0.09 -7.15 6.03
CA LEU A 79 1.51 -7.34 5.72
C LEU A 79 1.84 -8.80 5.40
N ASP A 80 1.25 -9.76 6.09
CA ASP A 80 1.49 -11.17 5.81
C ASP A 80 1.04 -11.54 4.38
N ARG A 81 -0.08 -10.98 3.90
CA ARG A 81 -0.49 -11.11 2.48
C ARG A 81 0.55 -10.50 1.52
N VAL A 82 1.07 -9.32 1.83
CA VAL A 82 2.13 -8.67 1.02
C VAL A 82 3.38 -9.54 0.97
N ALA A 83 3.77 -10.16 2.09
CA ALA A 83 4.93 -11.04 2.17
C ALA A 83 4.74 -12.30 1.30
N LEU A 84 3.55 -12.92 1.31
CA LEU A 84 3.22 -14.06 0.46
C LEU A 84 3.30 -13.74 -1.03
N GLN A 85 3.05 -12.47 -1.40
CA GLN A 85 3.17 -11.96 -2.78
C GLN A 85 4.59 -11.52 -3.14
N GLY A 86 5.56 -11.66 -2.23
CA GLY A 86 6.96 -11.25 -2.45
C GLY A 86 7.22 -9.74 -2.33
N GLY A 87 6.28 -8.97 -1.77
CA GLY A 87 6.36 -7.51 -1.63
C GLY A 87 7.28 -7.01 -0.51
N LEU A 88 8.46 -7.61 -0.33
CA LEU A 88 9.39 -7.37 0.78
C LEU A 88 10.27 -6.10 0.57
N THR A 89 9.63 -4.95 0.46
CA THR A 89 10.32 -3.65 0.30
C THR A 89 10.87 -3.10 1.62
N SER A 90 11.70 -2.06 1.57
CA SER A 90 12.14 -1.36 2.79
C SER A 90 10.94 -0.79 3.57
N ALA A 91 9.99 -0.15 2.90
CA ALA A 91 8.76 0.35 3.52
C ALA A 91 7.95 -0.77 4.21
N PHE A 92 7.85 -1.95 3.59
CA PHE A 92 7.22 -3.12 4.19
C PHE A 92 7.86 -3.48 5.54
N HIS A 93 9.18 -3.60 5.59
CA HIS A 93 9.89 -3.98 6.81
C HIS A 93 9.76 -2.93 7.92
N LEU A 94 9.72 -1.64 7.56
CA LEU A 94 9.51 -0.57 8.54
C LEU A 94 8.11 -0.64 9.17
N VAL A 95 7.06 -0.74 8.35
CA VAL A 95 5.67 -0.82 8.86
C VAL A 95 5.47 -2.12 9.65
N ARG A 96 6.08 -3.24 9.23
CA ARG A 96 6.06 -4.50 9.98
C ARG A 96 6.74 -4.37 11.33
N ALA A 97 7.90 -3.74 11.43
CA ALA A 97 8.56 -3.50 12.70
C ALA A 97 7.67 -2.67 13.65
N GLN A 98 7.10 -1.57 13.16
CA GLN A 98 6.18 -0.73 13.95
C GLN A 98 4.95 -1.49 14.43
N THR A 99 4.38 -2.32 13.56
CA THR A 99 3.22 -3.17 13.89
C THR A 99 3.57 -4.19 14.98
N LEU A 100 4.74 -4.83 14.86
CA LEU A 100 5.20 -5.82 15.85
C LEU A 100 5.50 -5.18 17.21
N VAL A 101 6.02 -3.94 17.25
CA VAL A 101 6.16 -3.17 18.49
C VAL A 101 4.78 -2.92 19.13
N ALA A 102 3.79 -2.48 18.35
CA ALA A 102 2.44 -2.25 18.86
C ALA A 102 1.77 -3.52 19.42
N LEU A 103 2.17 -4.70 18.93
CA LEU A 103 1.73 -6.01 19.41
C LEU A 103 2.59 -6.58 20.55
N GLY A 104 3.63 -5.88 21.01
CA GLY A 104 4.55 -6.38 22.04
C GLY A 104 5.48 -7.51 21.59
N ARG A 105 5.68 -7.70 20.27
CA ARG A 105 6.51 -8.76 19.68
C ARG A 105 7.93 -8.26 19.39
N GLU A 106 8.65 -7.89 20.45
CA GLU A 106 9.93 -7.15 20.37
C GLU A 106 11.00 -7.86 19.53
N ALA A 107 11.24 -9.16 19.76
CA ALA A 107 12.27 -9.91 19.02
C ALA A 107 12.03 -9.94 17.50
N GLU A 108 10.76 -10.01 17.09
CA GLU A 108 10.40 -9.97 15.67
C GLU A 108 10.45 -8.56 15.10
N ALA A 109 10.10 -7.55 15.90
CA ALA A 109 10.25 -6.15 15.54
C ALA A 109 11.72 -5.80 15.26
N GLU A 110 12.65 -6.26 16.11
CA GLU A 110 14.08 -6.10 15.89
C GLU A 110 14.56 -6.76 14.59
N ALA A 111 14.09 -7.97 14.31
CA ALA A 111 14.41 -8.66 13.06
C ALA A 111 13.89 -7.89 11.83
N ALA A 112 12.66 -7.38 11.90
CA ALA A 112 12.09 -6.56 10.83
C ALA A 112 12.85 -5.24 10.64
N MET A 113 13.27 -4.59 11.74
CA MET A 113 14.04 -3.34 11.69
C MET A 113 15.43 -3.56 11.09
N ARG A 114 16.11 -4.67 11.43
CA ARG A 114 17.38 -5.05 10.78
C ARG A 114 17.22 -5.22 9.28
N ALA A 115 16.19 -5.94 8.83
CA ALA A 115 15.91 -6.10 7.40
C ALA A 115 15.63 -4.75 6.69
N TYR A 116 14.93 -3.83 7.35
CA TYR A 116 14.75 -2.47 6.85
C TYR A 116 16.10 -1.73 6.67
N MET A 117 16.95 -1.75 7.70
CA MET A 117 18.26 -1.10 7.67
C MET A 117 19.16 -1.67 6.57
N ASP A 118 19.20 -3.00 6.42
CA ASP A 118 19.99 -3.67 5.39
C ASP A 118 19.54 -3.25 3.98
N LEU A 119 18.23 -3.18 3.72
CA LEU A 119 17.71 -2.73 2.44
C LEU A 119 17.99 -1.25 2.18
N ARG A 120 17.85 -0.40 3.21
CA ARG A 120 18.16 1.02 3.10
C ARG A 120 19.64 1.27 2.81
N ALA A 121 20.53 0.53 3.45
CA ALA A 121 21.97 0.63 3.22
C ALA A 121 22.34 0.25 1.77
N ARG A 122 21.69 -0.77 1.20
CA ARG A 122 21.88 -1.17 -0.21
C ARG A 122 21.36 -0.13 -1.21
N GLN A 123 20.40 0.70 -0.81
CA GLN A 123 19.80 1.74 -1.65
C GLN A 123 20.53 3.09 -1.56
N ALA A 124 21.41 3.25 -0.56
CA ALA A 124 22.22 4.47 -0.44
C ALA A 124 23.27 4.50 -1.57
N PRO A 125 23.44 5.63 -2.29
CA PRO A 125 24.55 5.78 -3.21
C PRO A 125 25.87 5.66 -2.43
N PRO A 126 26.93 5.08 -3.02
CA PRO A 126 28.24 5.04 -2.36
C PRO A 126 28.65 6.48 -2.01
N ALA A 127 29.04 6.70 -0.76
CA ALA A 127 29.56 7.99 -0.34
C ALA A 127 30.78 8.30 -1.21
N ASP A 128 30.70 9.38 -1.99
CA ASP A 128 31.84 9.94 -2.71
C ASP A 128 32.98 10.13 -1.70
N SER A 129 34.00 9.28 -1.80
CA SER A 129 35.28 9.49 -1.14
C SER A 129 35.96 10.67 -1.81
N ARG A 130 35.76 11.88 -1.27
CA ARG A 130 36.57 13.07 -1.54
C ARG A 130 37.62 13.24 -0.46
#